data_AF-A0A1Y5SY17-F1
#
_entry.id   AF-A0A1Y5SY17-F1
#
_cell.length_a   1.000
_cell.length_b   1.000
_cell.length_c   1.000
_cell.angle_alpha   90.00
_cell.angle_beta   90.00
_cell.angle_gamma   90.00
#
_symmetry.space_group_name_H-M   'P 1'
#
loop_
_entity.id
_entity.type
_entity.pdbx_description
1 polymer ?
#
loop_
_entity_poly.entity_id
_entity_poly.type
_entity_poly.pdbx_seq_one_letter_code
_entity_poly.pdbx_strand_id
1 'polypeptide(L)' 'MRNKIWIVGVVAALGLSACGDTFGEQAVLGAAVGAGSAAAVGGDVATGAVVGGAANIAYCRTYPSRC' A
#
# COMPACT_ATOMS: atom_id res chain seq x y z
N MET A 1 4.82 8.37 -23.75
CA MET A 1 5.10 8.01 -22.34
C MET A 1 5.05 9.20 -21.36
N ARG A 2 5.26 10.46 -21.81
CA ARG A 2 5.25 11.67 -20.95
C ARG A 2 3.91 12.00 -20.25
N ASN A 3 2.77 11.56 -20.79
CA ASN A 3 1.44 11.87 -20.22
C ASN A 3 0.97 10.94 -19.09
N LYS A 4 1.64 9.79 -18.89
CA LYS A 4 1.27 8.77 -17.86
C LYS A 4 2.06 8.90 -16.55
N ILE A 5 3.17 9.64 -16.56
CA ILE A 5 4.04 9.83 -15.39
C ILE A 5 3.28 10.56 -14.27
N TRP A 6 2.41 11.50 -14.62
CA TRP A 6 1.56 12.21 -13.65
C TRP A 6 0.62 11.28 -12.88
N ILE A 7 0.12 10.21 -13.50
CA ILE A 7 -0.78 9.23 -12.83
C ILE A 7 -0.01 8.47 -11.76
N VAL A 8 1.22 8.05 -12.04
CA VAL A 8 2.09 7.38 -11.05
C VAL A 8 2.40 8.34 -9.89
N GLY A 9 2.68 9.61 -10.18
CA GLY A 9 2.90 10.63 -9.15
C GLY A 9 1.68 10.85 -8.26
N VAL A 10 0.49 10.90 -8.83
CA VAL A 10 -0.77 11.04 -8.08
C VAL A 10 -1.05 9.80 -7.23
N VAL A 11 -0.89 8.60 -7.78
CA VAL A 11 -1.06 7.35 -7.04
C VAL A 11 -0.05 7.23 -5.90
N ALA A 12 1.20 7.65 -6.12
CA ALA A 12 2.22 7.66 -5.07
C ALA A 12 1.89 8.68 -3.97
N ALA A 13 1.42 9.87 -4.33
CA ALA A 13 1.02 10.89 -3.36
C ALA A 13 -0.22 10.48 -2.55
N LEU A 14 -1.24 9.91 -3.21
CA LEU A 14 -2.44 9.41 -2.55
C LEU A 14 -2.16 8.17 -1.69
N GLY A 15 -1.27 7.29 -2.15
CA GLY A 15 -0.81 6.12 -1.40
C GLY A 15 -0.04 6.51 -0.13
N LEU A 16 0.71 7.61 -0.17
CA LEU A 16 1.40 8.16 1.00
C LEU A 16 0.42 8.71 2.05
N SER A 17 -0.70 9.31 1.63
CA SER A 17 -1.73 9.83 2.53
C SER A 17 -2.69 8.77 3.11
N ALA A 18 -2.52 7.51 2.72
CA ALA A 18 -3.45 6.43 3.04
C ALA A 18 -2.81 5.32 3.89
N CYS A 19 -1.90 5.65 4.81
CA CYS A 19 -1.38 4.63 5.75
C CYS A 19 -2.49 4.12 6.66
N GLY A 20 -3.46 4.98 7.04
CA GLY A 20 -4.57 4.66 7.94
C GLY A 20 -4.22 4.96 9.40
N ASP A 21 -5.22 5.42 10.16
CA ASP A 21 -4.99 5.92 11.53
C ASP A 21 -4.98 4.77 12.56
N THR A 22 -5.81 3.76 12.29
CA THR A 22 -5.97 2.61 13.18
C THR A 22 -5.26 1.36 12.63
N PHE A 23 -4.99 0.41 13.52
CA PHE A 23 -4.37 -0.87 13.13
C PHE A 23 -5.17 -1.60 12.04
N GLY A 24 -6.50 -1.57 12.12
CA GLY A 24 -7.38 -2.23 11.15
C GLY A 24 -7.31 -1.56 9.77
N GLU A 25 -7.36 -0.23 9.72
CA GLU A 25 -7.18 0.51 8.47
C GLU A 25 -5.79 0.26 7.87
N GLN A 26 -4.74 0.28 8.68
CA GLN A 26 -3.38 -0.02 8.22
C GLN A 26 -3.28 -1.43 7.61
N ALA A 27 -3.89 -2.42 8.27
CA ALA A 27 -3.93 -3.78 7.75
C ALA A 27 -4.67 -3.86 6.42
N VAL A 28 -5.86 -3.26 6.34
CA VAL A 28 -6.73 -3.34 5.15
C VAL A 28 -6.13 -2.58 3.97
N LEU A 29 -5.61 -1.37 4.19
CA LEU A 29 -5.00 -0.54 3.14
C LEU A 29 -3.73 -1.19 2.60
N GLY A 30 -2.85 -1.64 3.48
CA GLY A 30 -1.66 -2.39 3.09
C GLY A 30 -2.00 -3.67 2.35
N ALA A 31 -3.02 -4.40 2.82
CA ALA A 31 -3.46 -5.64 2.18
C ALA A 31 -4.09 -5.39 0.81
N ALA A 32 -4.88 -4.33 0.64
CA ALA A 32 -5.48 -3.98 -0.64
C ALA A 32 -4.40 -3.64 -1.68
N VAL A 33 -3.40 -2.83 -1.30
CA VAL A 33 -2.28 -2.48 -2.19
C VAL A 33 -1.41 -3.71 -2.48
N GLY A 34 -1.13 -4.53 -1.46
CA GLY A 34 -0.38 -5.78 -1.62
C GLY A 34 -1.08 -6.80 -2.52
N ALA A 35 -2.39 -6.97 -2.37
CA ALA A 35 -3.22 -7.82 -3.22
C ALA A 35 -3.25 -7.30 -4.66
N GLY A 36 -3.51 -6.01 -4.85
CA GLY A 36 -3.59 -5.39 -6.16
C GLY A 36 -2.25 -5.43 -6.91
N SER A 37 -1.13 -5.20 -6.21
CA SER A 37 0.21 -5.32 -6.79
C SER A 37 0.55 -6.76 -7.15
N ALA A 38 0.27 -7.74 -6.29
CA ALA A 38 0.45 -9.16 -6.60
C ALA A 38 -0.39 -9.58 -7.81
N ALA A 39 -1.66 -9.18 -7.87
CA ALA A 39 -2.53 -9.45 -9.02
C ALA A 39 -1.97 -8.84 -10.32
N ALA A 40 -1.46 -7.59 -10.26
CA ALA A 40 -0.92 -6.89 -11.43
C ALA A 40 0.33 -7.56 -12.01
N VAL A 41 1.15 -8.20 -11.17
CA VAL A 41 2.37 -8.90 -11.61
C VAL A 41 2.19 -10.41 -11.76
N GLY A 42 0.96 -10.93 -11.62
CA GLY A 42 0.65 -12.36 -11.72
C GLY A 42 1.16 -13.20 -10.54
N GLY A 43 1.40 -12.59 -9.38
CA GLY A 43 1.76 -13.25 -8.14
C GLY A 43 0.56 -13.76 -7.33
N ASP A 44 0.84 -14.44 -6.22
CA ASP A 44 -0.20 -14.94 -5.31
C ASP A 44 -0.86 -13.79 -4.54
N VAL A 45 -2.16 -13.58 -4.79
CA VAL A 45 -2.91 -12.44 -4.26
C VAL A 45 -3.04 -12.50 -2.74
N ALA A 46 -3.26 -13.70 -2.18
CA ALA A 46 -3.39 -13.87 -0.74
C ALA A 46 -2.08 -13.55 -0.02
N THR A 47 -0.95 -14.05 -0.55
CA THR A 47 0.39 -13.74 -0.06
C THR A 47 0.67 -12.24 -0.17
N GLY A 48 0.36 -11.63 -1.30
CA GLY A 48 0.49 -10.18 -1.50
C GLY A 48 -0.32 -9.38 -0.48
N ALA A 49 -1.56 -9.78 -0.21
CA ALA A 49 -2.42 -9.15 0.79
C ALA A 49 -1.84 -9.27 2.21
N VAL A 50 -1.40 -10.46 2.61
CA VAL A 50 -0.85 -10.70 3.94
C VAL A 50 0.44 -9.90 4.13
N VAL A 51 1.36 -9.98 3.17
CA VAL A 51 2.65 -9.27 3.23
C VAL A 51 2.44 -7.76 3.20
N GLY A 52 1.59 -7.25 2.30
CA GLY A 52 1.29 -5.83 2.18
C GLY A 52 0.63 -5.26 3.45
N GLY A 53 -0.33 -5.97 4.02
CA GLY A 53 -0.99 -5.57 5.26
C GLY A 53 -0.01 -5.53 6.44
N ALA A 54 0.78 -6.60 6.61
CA ALA A 54 1.79 -6.66 7.67
C ALA A 54 2.87 -5.60 7.51
N ALA A 55 3.34 -5.37 6.28
CA ALA A 55 4.35 -4.35 5.98
C ALA A 55 3.84 -2.94 6.28
N ASN A 56 2.59 -2.62 5.92
CA ASN A 56 2.01 -1.30 6.19
C ASN A 56 1.90 -1.06 7.70
N ILE A 57 1.36 -2.03 8.46
CA ILE A 57 1.29 -1.95 9.93
C ILE A 57 2.69 -1.76 10.53
N ALA A 58 3.65 -2.61 10.14
CA ALA A 58 5.00 -2.54 10.68
C ALA A 58 5.63 -1.18 10.39
N TYR A 59 5.43 -0.64 9.19
CA TYR A 59 5.96 0.66 8.79
C TYR A 59 5.31 1.82 9.56
N CYS A 60 3.97 1.93 9.57
CA CYS A 60 3.29 3.05 10.26
C CYS A 60 3.45 2.99 11.79
N ARG A 61 3.61 1.81 12.37
CA ARG A 61 3.89 1.68 13.82
C ARG A 61 5.33 1.99 14.19
N THR A 62 6.28 1.67 13.31
CA THR A 62 7.71 1.96 13.56
C THR A 62 8.02 3.44 13.29
N TYR A 63 7.36 4.04 12.30
CA TYR A 63 7.60 5.41 11.87
C TYR A 63 6.29 6.22 11.82
N PRO A 64 5.64 6.47 12.96
CA PRO A 64 4.31 7.10 13.01
C PRO A 64 4.28 8.54 12.45
N SER A 65 5.42 9.22 12.36
CA SER A 65 5.52 10.55 11.76
C SER A 65 5.78 10.54 10.25
N ARG A 66 5.86 9.36 9.62
CA ARG A 66 6.20 9.17 8.19
C ARG A 66 5.10 8.44 7.43
N CYS A 67 3.92 8.39 8.03
CA CYS A 67 2.75 7.65 7.61
C CYS A 67 1.55 8.57 7.54
#